data_AF-A0AAD5LW50-F1
#
_entry.id   AF-A0AAD5LW50-F1
#
_cell.length_a   1.000
_cell.length_b   1.000
_cell.length_c   1.000
_cell.angle_alpha   90.00
_cell.angle_beta   90.00
_cell.angle_gamma   90.00
#
_symmetry.space_group_name_H-M   'P 1'
#
loop_
_entity.id
_entity.type
_entity.pdbx_description
1 polymer ?
#
loop_
_entity_poly.entity_id
_entity_poly.type
_entity_poly.pdbx_seq_one_letter_code
_entity_poly.pdbx_strand_id
1 'polypeptide(L)'
;MSTPRKFEVSKKHDVFYFSISFRNTGIARASGLPVGFIVSMNILYDIAAFDRKHILQMGCTSIVAENDDGLILHGRNLDYGIGDLLKNITILVDFVRSQGQEKKIAYSGVTFALSTTLLTGQNDAFSLSLNARYSGPYIYNIFMEFFTHFRTPVGFLLREVLSSSKTYSEAVDILSSRHLFSPSYIIIGGREKGEGAIISRDRWRAADLIKLDEDRWFLVETNSDHWRKDMDKRRITAVKMLKAAGRYGLNVDTMLKVLHTFPMKNNLTLFTTVMSARYPSLIKKTTFIWS
;
A
#
# COMPACT_ATOMS: atom_id res chain seq x y z
N MET A 1 32.29 -24.94 -3.59
CA MET A 1 31.49 -24.57 -2.39
C MET A 1 30.58 -23.40 -2.74
N SER A 2 29.27 -23.61 -2.89
CA SER A 2 28.24 -22.56 -2.66
C SER A 2 26.82 -23.08 -2.94
N THR A 3 26.11 -23.54 -1.91
CA THR A 3 24.64 -23.46 -1.88
C THR A 3 24.11 -23.30 -0.44
N PRO A 4 24.05 -22.08 0.12
CA PRO A 4 23.27 -21.80 1.33
C PRO A 4 21.89 -21.15 1.05
N ARG A 5 21.66 -20.58 -0.15
CA ARG A 5 20.53 -19.65 -0.38
C ARG A 5 19.13 -20.27 -0.42
N LYS A 6 18.95 -21.54 -0.86
CA LYS A 6 17.60 -22.13 -0.98
C LYS A 6 17.00 -22.55 0.37
N PHE A 7 17.81 -23.06 1.30
CA PHE A 7 17.32 -23.54 2.61
C PHE A 7 16.94 -22.40 3.56
N GLU A 8 17.65 -21.27 3.49
CA GLU A 8 17.38 -20.13 4.38
C GLU A 8 16.08 -19.37 4.01
N VAL A 9 15.77 -19.29 2.71
CA VAL A 9 14.52 -18.68 2.20
C VAL A 9 13.30 -19.51 2.59
N SER A 10 13.38 -20.84 2.49
CA SER A 10 12.29 -21.75 2.91
C SER A 10 11.99 -21.63 4.40
N LYS A 11 13.00 -21.64 5.27
CA LYS A 11 12.80 -21.47 6.73
C LYS A 11 12.17 -20.12 7.08
N LYS A 12 12.59 -19.02 6.43
CA LYS A 12 11.99 -17.69 6.67
C LYS A 12 10.52 -17.63 6.23
N HIS A 13 10.17 -18.31 5.13
CA HIS A 13 8.78 -18.40 4.68
C HIS A 13 7.89 -19.19 5.66
N ASP A 14 8.33 -20.35 6.12
CA ASP A 14 7.51 -21.19 7.01
C ASP A 14 7.26 -20.50 8.36
N VAL A 15 8.27 -19.81 8.91
CA VAL A 15 8.13 -18.99 10.13
C VAL A 15 7.17 -17.82 9.92
N PHE A 16 7.16 -17.20 8.75
CA PHE A 16 6.24 -16.11 8.41
C PHE A 16 4.79 -16.58 8.39
N TYR A 17 4.48 -17.69 7.71
CA TYR A 17 3.13 -18.27 7.68
C TYR A 17 2.67 -18.77 9.05
N PHE A 18 3.57 -19.38 9.83
CA PHE A 18 3.27 -19.78 11.21
C PHE A 18 2.90 -18.57 12.08
N SER A 19 3.67 -17.48 11.96
CA SER A 19 3.41 -16.23 12.68
C SER A 19 2.08 -15.58 12.28
N ILE A 20 1.66 -15.67 11.02
CA ILE A 20 0.34 -15.22 10.54
C ILE A 20 -0.77 -16.05 11.17
N SER A 21 -0.66 -17.38 11.13
CA SER A 21 -1.66 -18.28 11.70
C SER A 21 -1.89 -18.04 13.19
N PHE A 22 -0.79 -17.83 13.94
CA PHE A 22 -0.86 -17.48 15.36
C PHE A 22 -1.56 -16.14 15.59
N ARG A 23 -1.23 -15.09 14.83
CA ARG A 23 -1.90 -13.78 14.93
C ARG A 23 -3.39 -13.87 14.63
N ASN A 24 -3.77 -14.56 13.56
CA ASN A 24 -5.17 -14.70 13.17
C ASN A 24 -5.98 -15.45 14.23
N THR A 25 -5.39 -16.49 14.82
CA THR A 25 -6.01 -17.24 15.92
C THR A 25 -6.17 -16.37 17.17
N GLY A 26 -5.16 -15.54 17.49
CA GLY A 26 -5.23 -14.61 18.62
C GLY A 26 -6.34 -13.56 18.45
N ILE A 27 -6.45 -12.96 17.27
CA ILE A 27 -7.52 -12.00 16.96
C ILE A 27 -8.89 -12.68 17.05
N ALA A 28 -9.05 -13.87 16.46
CA ALA A 28 -10.31 -14.63 16.50
C ALA A 28 -10.75 -14.93 17.94
N ARG A 29 -9.83 -15.35 18.80
CA ARG A 29 -10.12 -15.59 20.23
C ARG A 29 -10.53 -14.33 20.97
N ALA A 30 -9.84 -13.21 20.71
CA ALA A 30 -10.12 -11.95 21.40
C ALA A 30 -11.41 -11.28 20.92
N SER A 31 -11.75 -11.40 19.64
CA SER A 31 -12.96 -10.81 19.07
C SER A 31 -14.21 -11.69 19.17
N GLY A 32 -14.05 -12.99 19.44
CA GLY A 32 -15.13 -13.98 19.38
C GLY A 32 -15.57 -14.33 17.95
N LEU A 33 -14.87 -13.85 16.93
CA LEU A 33 -15.21 -14.11 15.52
C LEU A 33 -14.56 -15.41 15.01
N PRO A 34 -15.18 -16.10 14.03
CA PRO A 34 -14.57 -17.24 13.38
C PRO A 34 -13.23 -16.87 12.73
N VAL A 35 -12.23 -17.75 12.83
CA VAL A 35 -10.91 -17.53 12.21
C VAL A 35 -11.01 -17.29 10.70
N GLY A 36 -12.00 -17.90 10.03
CA GLY A 36 -12.29 -17.66 8.62
C GLY A 36 -12.61 -16.19 8.32
N PHE A 37 -13.32 -15.49 9.21
CA PHE A 37 -13.60 -14.06 9.05
C PHE A 37 -12.31 -13.23 9.13
N ILE A 38 -11.42 -13.55 10.06
CA ILE A 38 -10.11 -12.88 10.19
C ILE A 38 -9.24 -13.13 8.95
N VAL A 39 -9.25 -14.36 8.43
CA VAL A 39 -8.57 -14.68 7.17
C VAL A 39 -9.17 -13.85 6.03
N SER A 40 -10.49 -13.80 5.88
CA SER A 40 -11.16 -12.98 4.86
C SER A 40 -10.80 -11.50 4.94
N MET A 41 -10.72 -10.93 6.15
CA MET A 41 -10.28 -9.54 6.33
C MET A 41 -8.84 -9.31 5.85
N ASN A 42 -7.93 -10.27 6.08
CA ASN A 42 -6.54 -10.17 5.65
C ASN A 42 -6.38 -10.23 4.12
N ILE A 43 -7.27 -10.97 3.43
CA ILE A 43 -7.26 -11.11 1.96
C ILE A 43 -8.35 -10.28 1.28
N LEU A 44 -8.97 -9.33 1.99
CA LEU A 44 -10.09 -8.53 1.49
C LEU A 44 -9.74 -7.80 0.20
N TYR A 45 -8.53 -7.22 0.13
CA TYR A 45 -8.01 -6.60 -1.08
C TYR A 45 -7.97 -7.60 -2.23
N ASP A 46 -7.37 -8.77 -2.00
CA ASP A 46 -7.19 -9.78 -3.03
C ASP A 46 -8.56 -10.25 -3.54
N ILE A 47 -9.50 -10.59 -2.65
CA ILE A 47 -10.89 -10.96 -3.01
C ILE A 47 -11.53 -9.88 -3.88
N ALA A 48 -11.47 -8.63 -3.43
CA ALA A 48 -12.15 -7.54 -4.11
C ALA A 48 -11.46 -7.15 -5.43
N ALA A 49 -10.14 -7.37 -5.55
CA ALA A 49 -9.40 -7.14 -6.78
C ALA A 49 -9.85 -8.09 -7.90
N PHE A 50 -10.39 -9.27 -7.56
CA PHE A 50 -10.88 -10.24 -8.53
C PHE A 50 -12.27 -9.92 -9.10
N ASP A 51 -13.14 -9.27 -8.33
CA ASP A 51 -14.51 -8.95 -8.77
C ASP A 51 -14.93 -7.52 -8.40
N ARG A 52 -14.23 -6.57 -9.02
CA ARG A 52 -14.42 -5.13 -8.80
C ARG A 52 -15.82 -4.62 -9.18
N LYS A 53 -16.57 -5.36 -10.00
CA LYS A 53 -17.84 -4.88 -10.59
C LYS A 53 -19.08 -5.41 -9.87
N HIS A 54 -19.00 -6.59 -9.25
CA HIS A 54 -20.17 -7.21 -8.63
C HIS A 54 -20.13 -7.29 -7.11
N ILE A 55 -18.94 -7.27 -6.47
CA ILE A 55 -18.85 -7.53 -5.03
C ILE A 55 -18.51 -6.28 -4.21
N LEU A 56 -17.60 -5.43 -4.68
CA LEU A 56 -17.05 -4.33 -3.89
C LEU A 56 -16.54 -3.19 -4.77
N GLN A 57 -17.22 -2.03 -4.72
CA GLN A 57 -16.69 -0.81 -5.34
C GLN A 57 -15.40 -0.42 -4.60
N MET A 58 -14.29 -0.33 -5.33
CA MET A 58 -13.00 0.06 -4.76
C MET A 58 -12.34 1.12 -5.63
N GLY A 59 -11.80 2.13 -4.97
CA GLY A 59 -11.01 3.20 -5.55
C GLY A 59 -9.82 3.50 -4.67
N CYS A 60 -8.74 3.98 -5.26
CA CYS A 60 -7.62 4.53 -4.52
C CYS A 60 -7.03 5.69 -5.30
N THR A 61 -6.49 6.68 -4.60
CA THR A 61 -5.62 7.69 -5.20
C THR A 61 -4.36 7.75 -4.36
N SER A 62 -3.20 7.58 -4.99
CA SER A 62 -1.90 7.70 -4.32
C SER A 62 -1.00 8.65 -5.10
N ILE A 63 -0.27 9.47 -4.38
CA ILE A 63 0.62 10.50 -4.91
C ILE A 63 1.95 10.37 -4.19
N VAL A 64 3.04 10.28 -4.94
CA VAL A 64 4.40 10.50 -4.42
C VAL A 64 5.00 11.69 -5.16
N ALA A 65 5.51 12.66 -4.41
CA ALA A 65 6.00 13.91 -4.99
C ALA A 65 7.20 14.46 -4.19
N GLU A 66 8.06 15.17 -4.90
CA GLU A 66 9.27 15.80 -4.40
C GLU A 66 9.17 17.32 -4.55
N ASN A 67 9.50 18.08 -3.51
CA ASN A 67 9.60 19.54 -3.59
C ASN A 67 11.02 20.01 -3.97
N ASP A 68 11.28 21.31 -4.01
CA ASP A 68 12.61 21.84 -4.38
C ASP A 68 13.70 21.55 -3.33
N ASP A 69 13.33 21.31 -2.07
CA ASP A 69 14.23 20.93 -0.98
C ASP A 69 14.57 19.41 -1.00
N GLY A 70 14.07 18.68 -1.99
CA GLY A 70 14.20 17.22 -2.07
C GLY A 70 13.41 16.50 -0.97
N LEU A 71 12.37 17.11 -0.40
CA LEU A 71 11.43 16.44 0.50
C LEU A 71 10.47 15.57 -0.29
N ILE A 72 10.44 14.28 0.03
CA ILE A 72 9.45 13.33 -0.50
C ILE A 72 8.21 13.32 0.41
N LEU A 73 7.06 13.63 -0.19
CA LEU A 73 5.73 13.46 0.39
C LEU A 73 4.97 12.34 -0.32
N HIS A 74 4.32 11.49 0.47
CA HIS A 74 3.50 10.39 -0.03
C HIS A 74 2.09 10.49 0.54
N GLY A 75 1.15 10.95 -0.28
CA GLY A 75 -0.25 11.12 0.10
C GLY A 75 -1.14 10.06 -0.50
N ARG A 76 -2.19 9.62 0.21
CA ARG A 76 -3.16 8.68 -0.36
C ARG A 76 -4.58 8.77 0.22
N ASN A 77 -5.55 8.44 -0.62
CA ASN A 77 -6.94 8.10 -0.27
C ASN A 77 -7.18 6.60 -0.50
N LEU A 78 -7.86 5.95 0.43
CA LEU A 78 -8.36 4.58 0.28
C LEU A 78 -9.88 4.61 0.20
N ASP A 79 -10.45 4.07 -0.89
CA ASP A 79 -11.88 4.09 -1.15
C ASP A 79 -12.46 2.65 -1.21
N TYR A 80 -13.52 2.40 -0.44
CA TYR A 80 -14.24 1.12 -0.40
C TYR A 80 -15.76 1.33 -0.27
N GLY A 81 -16.53 0.50 -0.96
CA GLY A 81 -18.00 0.47 -0.95
C GLY A 81 -18.63 0.18 0.42
N ILE A 82 -17.96 -0.61 1.26
CA ILE A 82 -18.43 -0.95 2.61
C ILE A 82 -17.95 0.11 3.61
N GLY A 83 -18.30 1.36 3.32
CA GLY A 83 -17.78 2.56 3.97
C GLY A 83 -17.90 2.53 5.48
N ASP A 84 -19.12 2.45 6.00
CA ASP A 84 -19.41 2.67 7.42
C ASP A 84 -18.74 1.64 8.34
N LEU A 85 -18.74 0.36 7.93
CA LEU A 85 -18.07 -0.69 8.69
C LEU A 85 -16.56 -0.48 8.71
N LEU A 86 -15.95 -0.27 7.53
CA LEU A 86 -14.50 -0.16 7.41
C LEU A 86 -13.97 1.12 8.05
N LYS A 87 -14.72 2.24 7.98
CA LYS A 87 -14.42 3.49 8.69
C LYS A 87 -14.33 3.25 10.20
N ASN A 88 -15.34 2.61 10.80
CA ASN A 88 -15.41 2.36 12.24
C ASN A 88 -14.28 1.47 12.78
N ILE A 89 -13.72 0.61 11.93
CA ILE A 89 -12.60 -0.24 12.31
C ILE A 89 -11.26 0.26 11.76
N THR A 90 -11.20 1.42 11.10
CA THR A 90 -9.93 1.97 10.63
C THR A 90 -9.10 2.44 11.83
N ILE A 91 -7.87 1.95 11.93
CA ILE A 91 -6.94 2.22 13.03
C ILE A 91 -5.56 2.58 12.48
N LEU A 92 -4.87 3.46 13.19
CA LEU A 92 -3.46 3.74 13.00
C LEU A 92 -2.67 2.94 14.05
N VAL A 93 -1.67 2.17 13.59
CA VAL A 93 -0.94 1.24 14.45
C VAL A 93 0.57 1.48 14.33
N ASP A 94 1.23 1.61 15.48
CA ASP A 94 2.69 1.53 15.58
C ASP A 94 3.12 0.11 15.93
N PHE A 95 4.01 -0.46 15.10
CA PHE A 95 4.59 -1.77 15.33
C PHE A 95 5.94 -1.59 16.00
N VAL A 96 5.98 -1.92 17.29
CA VAL A 96 7.16 -1.70 18.14
C VAL A 96 8.01 -2.97 18.21
N ARG A 97 9.33 -2.81 18.14
CA ARG A 97 10.30 -3.86 18.44
C ARG A 97 11.10 -3.48 19.67
N SER A 98 11.35 -4.48 20.53
CA SER A 98 12.28 -4.34 21.63
C SER A 98 13.72 -4.47 21.10
N GLN A 99 14.55 -3.49 21.44
CA GLN A 99 15.99 -3.52 21.21
C GLN A 99 16.66 -3.39 22.58
N GLY A 100 16.92 -4.54 23.22
CA GLY A 100 17.29 -4.57 24.63
C GLY A 100 16.11 -4.11 25.51
N GLN A 101 16.33 -3.09 26.34
CA GLN A 101 15.29 -2.49 27.19
C GLN A 101 14.47 -1.41 26.48
N GLU A 102 14.94 -0.88 25.35
CA GLU A 102 14.25 0.17 24.62
C GLU A 102 13.20 -0.38 23.66
N LYS A 103 12.06 0.31 23.59
CA LYS A 103 10.97 0.04 22.65
C LYS A 103 11.03 1.06 21.53
N LYS A 104 11.43 0.64 20.33
CA LYS A 104 11.46 1.50 19.13
C LYS A 104 10.34 1.14 18.17
N ILE A 105 9.66 2.14 17.62
CA ILE A 105 8.72 1.96 16.51
C ILE A 105 9.53 1.48 15.30
N ALA A 106 9.24 0.28 14.82
CA ALA A 106 9.90 -0.29 13.64
C ALA A 106 9.22 0.17 12.35
N TYR A 107 7.89 0.27 12.35
CA TYR A 107 7.07 0.78 11.27
C TYR A 107 5.69 1.16 11.79
N SER A 108 4.97 2.00 11.05
CA SER A 108 3.60 2.42 11.35
C SER A 108 2.70 2.22 10.13
N GLY A 109 1.40 2.04 10.32
CA GLY A 109 0.48 1.93 9.19
C GLY A 109 -0.98 2.16 9.56
N VAL A 110 -1.76 2.54 8.56
CA VAL A 110 -3.22 2.63 8.66
C VAL A 110 -3.79 1.31 8.15
N THR A 111 -4.61 0.66 8.96
CA THR A 111 -5.22 -0.64 8.66
C THR A 111 -6.59 -0.76 9.32
N PHE A 112 -7.20 -1.93 9.24
CA PHE A 112 -8.46 -2.23 9.91
C PHE A 112 -8.21 -3.05 11.17
N ALA A 113 -8.93 -2.76 12.25
CA ALA A 113 -9.07 -3.69 13.35
C ALA A 113 -9.55 -5.03 12.78
N LEU A 114 -8.98 -6.14 13.24
CA LEU A 114 -9.14 -7.49 12.68
C LEU A 114 -8.28 -7.81 11.45
N SER A 115 -7.51 -6.86 10.90
CA SER A 115 -6.51 -7.13 9.88
C SER A 115 -5.10 -7.20 10.47
N THR A 116 -4.32 -8.16 9.99
CA THR A 116 -2.88 -8.26 10.21
C THR A 116 -2.08 -7.79 9.00
N THR A 117 -2.72 -7.35 7.92
CA THR A 117 -2.04 -6.84 6.73
C THR A 117 -1.94 -5.32 6.75
N LEU A 118 -1.09 -4.75 5.89
CA LEU A 118 -1.00 -3.31 5.68
C LEU A 118 -1.17 -3.01 4.20
N LEU A 119 -2.04 -2.03 3.90
CA LEU A 119 -2.18 -1.44 2.56
C LEU A 119 -1.58 -0.03 2.50
N THR A 120 -1.22 0.54 3.65
CA THR A 120 -0.66 1.88 3.80
C THR A 120 0.22 1.90 5.03
N GLY A 121 1.44 2.39 4.89
CA GLY A 121 2.35 2.50 6.03
C GLY A 121 3.72 3.02 5.64
N GLN A 122 4.56 3.18 6.64
CA GLN A 122 5.91 3.69 6.51
C GLN A 122 6.82 3.08 7.58
N ASN A 123 8.10 3.03 7.29
CA ASN A 123 9.17 2.83 8.26
C ASN A 123 10.18 3.98 8.17
N ASP A 124 11.30 3.86 8.86
CA ASP A 124 12.35 4.89 8.83
C ASP A 124 12.93 5.14 7.43
N ALA A 125 12.83 4.19 6.49
CA ALA A 125 13.45 4.24 5.18
C ALA A 125 12.51 4.61 4.03
N PHE A 126 11.24 4.23 4.09
CA PHE A 126 10.27 4.49 3.03
C PHE A 126 8.84 4.46 3.54
N SER A 127 7.94 5.00 2.72
CA SER A 127 6.49 4.94 2.83
C SER A 127 5.92 4.19 1.64
N LEU A 128 4.84 3.43 1.82
CA LEU A 128 4.18 2.71 0.74
C LEU A 128 2.65 2.76 0.83
N SER A 129 2.00 2.63 -0.33
CA SER A 129 0.56 2.47 -0.43
C SER A 129 0.18 1.51 -1.57
N LEU A 130 -0.93 0.81 -1.39
CA LEU A 130 -1.47 -0.14 -2.36
C LEU A 130 -2.72 0.41 -3.04
N ASN A 131 -2.71 0.39 -4.37
CA ASN A 131 -3.90 0.64 -5.17
C ASN A 131 -4.30 -0.60 -5.97
N ALA A 132 -5.62 -0.80 -6.11
CA ALA A 132 -6.17 -1.91 -6.89
C ALA A 132 -5.85 -1.79 -8.39
N ARG A 133 -5.38 -2.89 -8.98
CA ARG A 133 -5.12 -3.02 -10.42
C ARG A 133 -5.94 -4.16 -11.02
N TYR A 134 -6.72 -3.85 -12.04
CA TYR A 134 -7.54 -4.83 -12.73
C TYR A 134 -6.77 -5.46 -13.90
N SER A 135 -6.70 -6.79 -13.95
CA SER A 135 -5.99 -7.53 -15.01
C SER A 135 -6.89 -8.46 -15.83
N GLY A 136 -8.21 -8.28 -15.81
CA GLY A 136 -9.15 -9.05 -16.62
C GLY A 136 -10.19 -9.86 -15.83
N PRO A 137 -11.05 -10.62 -16.52
CA PRO A 137 -12.17 -11.35 -15.92
C PRO A 137 -11.74 -12.34 -14.83
N TYR A 138 -12.58 -12.54 -13.80
CA TYR A 138 -12.29 -13.40 -12.65
C TYR A 138 -11.90 -14.84 -13.05
N ILE A 139 -12.45 -15.37 -14.17
CA ILE A 139 -12.18 -16.71 -14.67
C ILE A 139 -10.69 -16.94 -14.99
N TYR A 140 -10.01 -15.93 -15.55
CA TYR A 140 -8.58 -16.01 -15.81
C TYR A 140 -7.79 -16.15 -14.51
N ASN A 141 -8.30 -15.61 -13.41
CA ASN A 141 -7.62 -15.67 -12.12
C ASN A 141 -7.80 -17.02 -11.44
N ILE A 142 -8.96 -17.67 -11.57
CA ILE A 142 -9.16 -19.06 -11.12
C ILE A 142 -8.18 -19.98 -11.85
N PHE A 143 -8.09 -19.88 -13.18
CA PHE A 143 -7.09 -20.62 -13.94
C PHE A 143 -5.67 -20.32 -13.45
N MET A 144 -5.35 -19.04 -13.24
CA MET A 144 -4.02 -18.65 -12.80
C MET A 144 -3.70 -19.13 -11.38
N GLU A 145 -4.69 -19.29 -10.50
CA GLU A 145 -4.48 -19.93 -9.20
C GLU A 145 -4.14 -21.42 -9.35
N PHE A 146 -4.86 -22.14 -10.22
CA PHE A 146 -4.53 -23.53 -10.57
C PHE A 146 -3.14 -23.68 -11.19
N PHE A 147 -2.69 -22.72 -12.02
CA PHE A 147 -1.40 -22.80 -12.71
C PHE A 147 -0.21 -22.27 -11.92
N THR A 148 -0.40 -21.24 -11.08
CA THR A 148 0.72 -20.53 -10.43
C THR A 148 1.00 -21.02 -9.01
N HIS A 149 -0.02 -21.53 -8.31
CA HIS A 149 0.05 -21.86 -6.88
C HIS A 149 0.63 -20.74 -6.00
N PHE A 150 0.53 -19.48 -6.42
CA PHE A 150 1.06 -18.35 -5.66
C PHE A 150 0.27 -18.15 -4.38
N ARG A 151 0.98 -18.10 -3.24
CA ARG A 151 0.36 -18.02 -1.89
C ARG A 151 0.62 -16.73 -1.14
N THR A 152 1.11 -15.68 -1.81
CA THR A 152 1.45 -14.41 -1.16
C THR A 152 0.40 -13.34 -1.52
N PRO A 153 -0.62 -13.13 -0.66
CA PRO A 153 -1.48 -11.94 -0.74
C PRO A 153 -0.66 -10.67 -0.62
N VAL A 154 -1.06 -9.62 -1.34
CA VAL A 154 -0.23 -8.42 -1.49
C VAL A 154 -0.02 -7.70 -0.16
N GLY A 155 -1.07 -7.62 0.67
CA GLY A 155 -1.00 -6.97 1.98
C GLY A 155 -0.01 -7.62 2.97
N PHE A 156 0.28 -8.93 2.82
CA PHE A 156 1.31 -9.60 3.61
C PHE A 156 2.71 -9.22 3.15
N LEU A 157 2.95 -9.14 1.83
CA LEU A 157 4.23 -8.67 1.29
C LEU A 157 4.54 -7.25 1.75
N LEU A 158 3.56 -6.34 1.70
CA LEU A 158 3.77 -4.96 2.15
C LEU A 158 4.15 -4.88 3.62
N ARG A 159 3.48 -5.65 4.48
CA ARG A 159 3.84 -5.75 5.90
C ARG A 159 5.23 -6.37 6.08
N GLU A 160 5.59 -7.40 5.31
CA GLU A 160 6.91 -8.01 5.35
C GLU A 160 7.99 -6.96 5.02
N VAL A 161 7.85 -6.27 3.89
CA VAL A 161 8.79 -5.24 3.41
C VAL A 161 8.92 -4.09 4.40
N LEU A 162 7.81 -3.55 4.92
CA LEU A 162 7.85 -2.51 5.98
C LEU A 162 8.64 -2.96 7.23
N SER A 163 8.55 -4.25 7.56
CA SER A 163 9.14 -4.84 8.75
C SER A 163 10.61 -5.22 8.54
N SER A 164 11.00 -5.74 7.36
CA SER A 164 12.32 -6.31 7.12
C SER A 164 13.26 -5.38 6.36
N SER A 165 12.79 -4.68 5.33
CA SER A 165 13.63 -3.90 4.42
C SER A 165 14.18 -2.65 5.10
N LYS A 166 15.47 -2.38 4.88
CA LYS A 166 16.20 -1.28 5.52
C LYS A 166 16.44 -0.10 4.60
N THR A 167 16.25 -0.27 3.30
CA THR A 167 16.47 0.78 2.30
C THR A 167 15.30 0.85 1.32
N TYR A 168 15.12 2.02 0.71
CA TYR A 168 14.16 2.23 -0.36
C TYR A 168 14.44 1.31 -1.56
N SER A 169 15.70 1.19 -1.99
CA SER A 169 16.07 0.34 -3.14
C SER A 169 15.75 -1.13 -2.90
N GLU A 170 16.10 -1.67 -1.72
CA GLU A 170 15.76 -3.05 -1.35
C GLU A 170 14.24 -3.29 -1.38
N ALA A 171 13.47 -2.33 -0.86
CA ALA A 171 12.02 -2.41 -0.91
C ALA A 171 11.50 -2.41 -2.36
N VAL A 172 12.00 -1.52 -3.23
CA VAL A 172 11.63 -1.50 -4.65
C VAL A 172 11.95 -2.84 -5.33
N ASP A 173 13.11 -3.43 -5.07
CA ASP A 173 13.53 -4.68 -5.70
C ASP A 173 12.64 -5.87 -5.29
N ILE A 174 12.35 -5.99 -3.98
CA ILE A 174 11.45 -7.03 -3.45
C ILE A 174 10.04 -6.82 -4.00
N LEU A 175 9.53 -5.58 -3.92
CA LEU A 175 8.20 -5.23 -4.37
C LEU A 175 8.05 -5.35 -5.89
N SER A 176 9.13 -5.35 -6.67
CA SER A 176 9.09 -5.51 -8.13
C SER A 176 9.20 -6.97 -8.60
N SER A 177 9.84 -7.84 -7.82
CA SER A 177 10.21 -9.21 -8.27
C SER A 177 9.41 -10.33 -7.60
N ARG A 178 8.82 -10.08 -6.42
CA ARG A 178 8.11 -11.09 -5.65
C ARG A 178 6.83 -11.54 -6.37
N HIS A 179 6.63 -12.85 -6.52
CA HIS A 179 5.37 -13.39 -7.05
C HIS A 179 4.18 -13.05 -6.12
N LEU A 180 3.10 -12.53 -6.69
CA LEU A 180 1.92 -12.03 -5.99
C LEU A 180 0.64 -12.74 -6.44
N PHE A 181 -0.27 -12.91 -5.49
CA PHE A 181 -1.58 -13.51 -5.75
C PHE A 181 -2.52 -12.58 -6.54
N SER A 182 -2.37 -11.25 -6.40
CA SER A 182 -3.18 -10.24 -7.10
C SER A 182 -2.29 -9.22 -7.82
N PRO A 183 -2.67 -8.72 -9.01
CA PRO A 183 -2.01 -7.56 -9.60
C PRO A 183 -2.29 -6.35 -8.71
N SER A 184 -1.42 -5.35 -8.78
CA SER A 184 -1.53 -4.16 -7.94
C SER A 184 -0.78 -2.99 -8.55
N TYR A 185 -1.05 -1.78 -8.07
CA TYR A 185 -0.07 -0.70 -8.13
C TYR A 185 0.47 -0.49 -6.72
N ILE A 186 1.78 -0.49 -6.59
CA ILE A 186 2.47 -0.24 -5.33
C ILE A 186 3.21 1.08 -5.49
N ILE A 187 2.79 2.07 -4.73
CA ILE A 187 3.42 3.38 -4.72
C ILE A 187 4.38 3.41 -3.54
N ILE A 188 5.57 3.94 -3.73
CA ILE A 188 6.61 3.99 -2.71
C ILE A 188 7.34 5.33 -2.76
N GLY A 189 7.65 5.89 -1.59
CA GLY A 189 8.44 7.12 -1.44
C GLY A 189 9.48 6.95 -0.33
N GLY A 190 10.74 7.23 -0.65
CA GLY A 190 11.88 7.10 0.26
C GLY A 190 12.13 8.36 1.08
N ARG A 191 13.40 8.55 1.47
CA ARG A 191 13.87 9.68 2.29
C ARG A 191 14.58 10.72 1.46
N GLU A 192 15.26 10.29 0.40
CA GLU A 192 16.21 11.10 -0.36
C GLU A 192 15.59 11.62 -1.66
N LYS A 193 16.26 12.62 -2.24
CA LYS A 193 15.90 13.20 -3.54
C LYS A 193 15.80 12.11 -4.60
N GLY A 194 14.74 12.13 -5.42
CA GLY A 194 14.47 11.14 -6.47
C GLY A 194 13.92 9.80 -5.97
N GLU A 195 13.81 9.58 -4.65
CA GLU A 195 13.25 8.33 -4.11
C GLU A 195 11.72 8.35 -4.12
N GLY A 196 11.12 8.19 -5.29
CA GLY A 196 9.68 7.91 -5.44
C GLY A 196 9.40 7.08 -6.68
N ALA A 197 8.45 6.15 -6.59
CA ALA A 197 8.08 5.30 -7.70
C ALA A 197 6.64 4.80 -7.64
N ILE A 198 6.10 4.47 -8.82
CA ILE A 198 4.93 3.61 -8.99
C ILE A 198 5.41 2.30 -9.62
N ILE A 199 5.12 1.19 -8.94
CA ILE A 199 5.36 -0.16 -9.42
C ILE A 199 4.04 -0.75 -9.90
N SER A 200 3.86 -0.84 -11.23
CA SER A 200 2.71 -1.51 -11.83
C SER A 200 2.97 -3.02 -11.82
N ARG A 201 2.26 -3.77 -10.99
CA ARG A 201 2.53 -5.19 -10.73
C ARG A 201 1.59 -6.12 -11.48
N ASP A 202 2.19 -7.08 -12.18
CA ASP A 202 1.57 -8.36 -12.52
C ASP A 202 1.90 -9.41 -11.43
N ARG A 203 1.33 -10.62 -11.59
CA ARG A 203 1.51 -11.72 -10.63
C ARG A 203 2.98 -12.15 -10.51
N TRP A 204 3.75 -12.09 -11.59
CA TRP A 204 5.15 -12.52 -11.58
C TRP A 204 6.10 -11.39 -11.18
N ARG A 205 5.95 -10.21 -11.77
CA ARG A 205 6.93 -9.12 -11.61
C ARG A 205 6.28 -7.77 -11.91
N ALA A 206 7.07 -6.71 -11.84
CA ALA A 206 6.71 -5.41 -12.37
C ALA A 206 6.46 -5.50 -13.88
N ALA A 207 5.25 -5.12 -14.29
CA ALA A 207 4.91 -4.84 -15.68
C ALA A 207 5.54 -3.52 -16.14
N ASP A 208 5.63 -2.56 -15.22
CA ASP A 208 6.27 -1.28 -15.42
C ASP A 208 6.74 -0.68 -14.07
N LEU A 209 7.79 0.14 -14.13
CA LEU A 209 8.35 0.87 -13.00
C LEU A 209 8.67 2.30 -13.44
N ILE A 210 7.86 3.25 -13.00
CA ILE A 210 8.09 4.68 -13.21
C ILE A 210 8.62 5.30 -11.92
N LYS A 211 9.71 6.08 -12.04
CA LYS A 211 10.37 6.76 -10.93
C LYS A 211 10.24 8.27 -11.07
N LEU A 212 10.39 8.98 -9.96
CA LEU A 212 10.68 10.41 -9.97
C LEU A 212 12.02 10.65 -10.67
N ASP A 213 12.11 11.79 -11.34
CA ASP A 213 13.34 12.32 -11.92
C ASP A 213 13.29 13.86 -11.88
N GLU A 214 14.26 14.52 -12.52
CA GLU A 214 14.36 15.98 -12.48
C GLU A 214 13.13 16.69 -13.07
N ASP A 215 12.57 16.14 -14.15
CA ASP A 215 11.41 16.69 -14.87
C ASP A 215 10.07 16.20 -14.28
N ARG A 216 10.05 14.98 -13.75
CA ARG A 216 8.90 14.34 -13.07
C ARG A 216 9.08 14.40 -11.56
N TRP A 217 8.71 15.56 -11.00
CA TRP A 217 8.71 15.79 -9.55
C TRP A 217 7.47 15.24 -8.83
N PHE A 218 6.48 14.68 -9.54
CA PHE A 218 5.38 13.93 -8.93
C PHE A 218 4.90 12.77 -9.79
N LEU A 219 4.34 11.77 -9.14
CA LEU A 219 3.65 10.63 -9.73
C LEU A 219 2.27 10.48 -9.09
N VAL A 220 1.24 10.28 -9.91
CA VAL A 220 -0.14 10.05 -9.48
C VAL A 220 -0.61 8.72 -10.02
N GLU A 221 -0.97 7.81 -9.12
CA GLU A 221 -1.61 6.54 -9.47
C GLU A 221 -3.02 6.48 -8.87
N THR A 222 -3.96 5.99 -9.67
CA THR A 222 -5.32 5.71 -9.21
C THR A 222 -5.56 4.22 -9.27
N ASN A 223 -6.29 3.73 -10.27
CA ASN A 223 -6.57 2.31 -10.43
C ASN A 223 -6.56 1.86 -11.89
N SER A 224 -5.83 2.59 -12.73
CA SER A 224 -5.77 2.38 -14.17
C SER A 224 -4.34 2.65 -14.60
N ASP A 225 -3.81 1.78 -15.47
CA ASP A 225 -2.42 1.90 -15.90
C ASP A 225 -2.15 3.33 -16.37
N HIS A 226 -1.01 3.90 -15.99
CA HIS A 226 -0.70 5.30 -16.29
C HIS A 226 -0.59 5.59 -17.79
N TRP A 227 -0.26 4.58 -18.59
CA TRP A 227 -0.25 4.62 -20.06
C TRP A 227 -1.62 4.41 -20.72
N ARG A 228 -2.68 4.17 -19.94
CA ARG A 228 -4.07 4.07 -20.43
C ARG A 228 -4.85 5.33 -20.09
N LYS A 229 -5.97 5.56 -20.77
CA LYS A 229 -6.86 6.69 -20.50
C LYS A 229 -7.40 6.64 -19.06
N ASP A 230 -7.44 7.79 -18.40
CA ASP A 230 -8.10 7.94 -17.10
C ASP A 230 -9.62 7.82 -17.30
N MET A 231 -10.24 6.86 -16.59
CA MET A 231 -11.64 6.51 -16.75
C MET A 231 -12.55 7.28 -15.78
N ASP A 232 -12.02 7.74 -14.64
CA ASP A 232 -12.82 8.33 -13.55
C ASP A 232 -12.38 9.76 -13.16
N LYS A 233 -11.44 10.34 -13.92
CA LYS A 233 -10.96 11.73 -13.84
C LYS A 233 -10.17 12.05 -12.56
N ARG A 234 -10.00 11.12 -11.62
CA ARG A 234 -9.23 11.36 -10.39
C ARG A 234 -7.76 11.67 -10.69
N ARG A 235 -7.15 10.94 -11.63
CA ARG A 235 -5.75 11.13 -12.00
C ARG A 235 -5.55 12.46 -12.70
N ILE A 236 -6.35 12.77 -13.73
CA ILE A 236 -6.26 14.03 -14.47
C ILE A 236 -6.47 15.25 -13.55
N THR A 237 -7.43 15.17 -12.62
CA THR A 237 -7.72 16.26 -11.68
C THR A 237 -6.57 16.48 -10.70
N ALA A 238 -6.06 15.41 -10.08
CA ALA A 238 -4.91 15.50 -9.18
C ALA A 238 -3.67 16.07 -9.89
N VAL A 239 -3.38 15.61 -11.12
CA VAL A 239 -2.28 16.13 -11.94
C VAL A 239 -2.45 17.64 -12.20
N LYS A 240 -3.66 18.09 -12.56
CA LYS A 240 -3.94 19.52 -12.79
C LYS A 240 -3.67 20.34 -11.54
N MET A 241 -4.10 19.88 -10.37
CA MET A 241 -3.90 20.59 -9.11
C MET A 241 -2.43 20.63 -8.68
N LEU A 242 -1.70 19.53 -8.82
CA LEU A 242 -0.26 19.47 -8.53
C LEU A 242 0.51 20.41 -9.46
N LYS A 243 0.22 20.41 -10.76
CA LYS A 243 0.84 21.35 -11.71
C LYS A 243 0.54 22.81 -11.37
N ALA A 244 -0.68 23.12 -10.94
CA ALA A 244 -1.05 24.47 -10.53
C ALA A 244 -0.36 24.91 -9.24
N ALA A 245 -0.10 23.99 -8.30
CA ALA A 245 0.67 24.29 -7.10
C ALA A 245 2.17 24.46 -7.40
N GLY A 246 2.70 23.71 -8.37
CA GLY A 246 4.12 23.70 -8.71
C GLY A 246 4.98 22.98 -7.66
N ARG A 247 6.24 22.70 -8.03
CA ARG A 247 7.19 21.98 -7.19
C ARG A 247 7.52 22.75 -5.91
N TYR A 248 7.72 24.06 -6.01
CA TYR A 248 7.92 24.97 -4.88
C TYR A 248 6.72 25.00 -3.92
N GLY A 249 5.50 24.95 -4.44
CA GLY A 249 4.27 24.97 -3.64
C GLY A 249 3.92 23.64 -2.97
N LEU A 250 4.70 22.58 -3.22
CA LEU A 250 4.44 21.27 -2.64
C LEU A 250 4.79 21.23 -1.16
N ASN A 251 3.77 21.07 -0.33
CA ASN A 251 3.87 20.84 1.11
C ASN A 251 2.70 19.95 1.56
N VAL A 252 2.64 19.65 2.86
CA VAL A 252 1.60 18.80 3.45
C VAL A 252 0.19 19.34 3.19
N ASP A 253 -0.02 20.64 3.32
CA ASP A 253 -1.33 21.27 3.14
C ASP A 253 -1.78 21.25 1.68
N THR A 254 -0.85 21.51 0.75
CA THR A 254 -1.10 21.36 -0.69
C THR A 254 -1.46 19.92 -1.03
N MET A 255 -0.72 18.92 -0.50
CA MET A 255 -1.01 17.50 -0.72
C MET A 255 -2.39 17.13 -0.18
N LEU A 256 -2.74 17.57 1.04
CA LEU A 256 -4.05 17.35 1.63
C LEU A 256 -5.16 18.03 0.82
N LYS A 257 -4.93 19.26 0.34
CA LYS A 257 -5.88 19.97 -0.53
C LYS A 257 -6.18 19.18 -1.80
N VAL A 258 -5.15 18.61 -2.44
CA VAL A 258 -5.34 17.73 -3.60
C VAL A 258 -6.18 16.52 -3.22
N LEU A 259 -5.83 15.81 -2.14
CA LEU A 259 -6.52 14.58 -1.74
C LEU A 259 -7.94 14.82 -1.24
N HIS A 260 -8.24 15.98 -0.66
CA HIS A 260 -9.57 16.33 -0.14
C HIS A 260 -10.53 16.86 -1.21
N THR A 261 -10.04 17.12 -2.42
CA THR A 261 -10.84 17.67 -3.52
C THR A 261 -11.52 16.55 -4.29
N PHE A 262 -12.77 16.78 -4.70
CA PHE A 262 -13.49 15.86 -5.59
C PHE A 262 -12.84 15.83 -7.00
N PRO A 263 -12.68 14.67 -7.67
CA PRO A 263 -13.20 13.35 -7.27
C PRO A 263 -12.23 12.48 -6.44
N MET A 264 -11.07 12.99 -6.04
CA MET A 264 -10.08 12.24 -5.25
C MET A 264 -10.66 11.82 -3.90
N LYS A 265 -11.27 12.76 -3.17
CA LYS A 265 -12.18 12.44 -2.06
C LYS A 265 -13.59 12.29 -2.60
N ASN A 266 -14.22 11.16 -2.34
CA ASN A 266 -15.57 10.84 -2.76
C ASN A 266 -16.29 10.04 -1.66
N ASN A 267 -17.53 9.63 -1.90
CA ASN A 267 -18.36 8.95 -0.89
C ASN A 267 -17.82 7.58 -0.46
N LEU A 268 -16.91 6.98 -1.24
CA LEU A 268 -16.27 5.72 -0.91
C LEU A 268 -15.01 5.91 -0.06
N THR A 269 -14.49 7.13 0.04
CA THR A 269 -13.21 7.40 0.74
C THR A 269 -13.35 7.12 2.24
N LEU A 270 -12.61 6.11 2.71
CA LEU A 270 -12.55 5.72 4.12
C LEU A 270 -11.65 6.65 4.90
N PHE A 271 -10.43 6.86 4.39
CA PHE A 271 -9.45 7.72 5.00
C PHE A 271 -8.53 8.39 3.99
N THR A 272 -7.97 9.52 4.42
CA THR A 272 -6.86 10.23 3.77
C THR A 272 -5.65 10.18 4.70
N THR A 273 -4.44 10.03 4.17
CA THR A 273 -3.22 10.17 4.96
C THR A 273 -2.07 10.74 4.14
N VAL A 274 -1.17 11.50 4.77
CA VAL A 274 0.08 11.98 4.19
C VAL A 274 1.27 11.48 5.04
N MET A 275 2.23 10.89 4.36
CA MET A 275 3.39 10.24 4.94
C MET A 275 4.67 10.88 4.40
N SER A 276 5.74 10.74 5.18
CA SER A 276 7.10 11.00 4.73
C SER A 276 8.04 10.18 5.60
N ALA A 277 8.90 9.36 4.99
CA ALA A 277 9.90 8.59 5.73
C ALA A 277 10.86 9.51 6.51
N ARG A 278 11.12 10.73 5.99
CA ARG A 278 11.92 11.76 6.66
C ARG A 278 11.22 12.32 7.91
N TYR A 279 9.89 12.39 7.91
CA TYR A 279 9.09 12.91 9.02
C TYR A 279 8.01 11.91 9.47
N PRO A 280 8.38 10.83 10.19
CA PRO A 280 7.44 9.75 10.50
C PRO A 280 6.21 10.18 11.31
N SER A 281 6.27 11.28 12.07
CA SER A 281 5.10 11.77 12.81
C SER A 281 3.96 12.26 11.91
N LEU A 282 4.20 12.54 10.61
CA LEU A 282 3.18 13.07 9.69
C LEU A 282 2.00 12.12 9.52
N ILE A 283 2.23 10.80 9.49
CA ILE A 283 1.13 9.82 9.35
C ILE A 283 0.11 9.96 10.49
N LYS A 284 0.55 10.29 11.71
CA LYS A 284 -0.33 10.50 12.87
C LYS A 284 -1.08 11.82 12.80
N LYS A 285 -0.42 12.85 12.28
CA LYS A 285 -0.96 14.22 12.23
C LYS A 285 -1.92 14.44 11.06
N THR A 286 -1.84 13.62 10.02
CA THR A 286 -2.53 13.86 8.75
C THR A 286 -3.41 12.69 8.31
N THR A 287 -3.62 11.70 9.18
CA THR A 287 -4.61 10.65 8.91
C THR A 287 -6.00 11.14 9.32
N PHE A 288 -6.89 11.26 8.35
CA PHE A 288 -8.29 11.63 8.53
C PHE A 288 -9.15 10.42 8.17
N ILE A 289 -9.88 9.86 9.13
CA ILE A 289 -10.91 8.86 8.87
C ILE A 289 -12.22 9.63 8.67
N TRP A 290 -12.84 9.45 7.50
CA TRP A 290 -14.03 10.22 7.13
C TRP A 290 -15.29 9.58 7.69
N SER A 291 -16.23 10.42 8.12
CA SER A 291 -17.61 10.03 8.46
C SER A 291 -18.40 9.68 7.21
#